data_AF-A0A957M4D7-F1
#
_entry.id   AF-A0A957M4D7-F1
#
_cell.length_a   1.000
_cell.length_b   1.000
_cell.length_c   1.000
_cell.angle_alpha   90.00
_cell.angle_beta   90.00
_cell.angle_gamma   90.00
#
_symmetry.space_group_name_H-M   'P 1'
#
loop_
_entity.id
_entity.type
_entity.pdbx_description
1 polymer ?
#
loop_
_entity_poly.entity_id
_entity_poly.type
_entity_poly.pdbx_seq_one_letter_code
_entity_poly.pdbx_strand_id
1 'polypeptide(L)' 'RAGELRAMGLDVPDVTKVAEALKARGLLPAGEVIYTLAQAEDAVARLLAQRSGAEGTGAA' A
#
# COMPACT_ATOMS: atom_id res chain seq x y z
N ARG A 1 9.30 -4.10 -11.81
CA ARG A 1 7.82 -4.11 -11.67
C ARG A 1 7.31 -5.54 -11.52
N ALA A 2 6.23 -5.78 -10.78
CA ALA A 2 5.71 -7.14 -10.52
C ALA A 2 5.32 -7.96 -11.77
N GLY A 3 5.00 -7.29 -12.89
CA GLY A 3 4.72 -7.97 -14.17
C GLY A 3 5.97 -8.57 -14.83
N GLU A 4 7.13 -7.93 -14.69
CA GLU A 4 8.41 -8.38 -15.27
C GLU A 4 8.94 -9.63 -14.55
N LEU A 5 8.69 -9.74 -13.24
CA LEU A 5 9.11 -10.88 -12.42
C LEU A 5 8.38 -12.17 -12.81
N ARG A 6 7.06 -12.09 -13.06
CA ARG A 6 6.25 -13.24 -13.51
C ARG A 6 6.70 -13.78 -14.88
N ALA A 7 7.12 -12.90 -15.79
CA ALA A 7 7.66 -13.31 -17.09
C ALA A 7 8.99 -14.07 -16.99
N MET A 8 9.71 -13.95 -15.86
CA MET A 8 10.95 -14.66 -15.55
C MET A 8 10.73 -15.90 -14.67
N GLY A 9 9.47 -16.31 -14.42
CA GLY A 9 9.16 -17.45 -13.54
C GLY A 9 9.35 -17.16 -12.04
N LEU A 10 9.50 -15.89 -11.67
CA LEU A 10 9.62 -15.44 -10.28
C LEU A 10 8.25 -14.89 -9.83
N ASP A 11 7.63 -15.50 -8.83
CA ASP A 11 6.42 -14.92 -8.24
C ASP A 11 6.79 -13.82 -7.25
N VAL A 12 5.91 -12.82 -7.14
CA VAL A 12 6.01 -11.79 -6.11
C VAL A 12 5.22 -12.24 -4.87
N PRO A 13 5.64 -11.85 -3.66
CA PRO A 13 4.86 -12.12 -2.46
C PRO A 13 3.41 -11.63 -2.60
N ASP A 14 2.44 -12.38 -2.08
CA ASP A 14 1.02 -12.02 -2.21
C ASP A 14 0.70 -10.63 -1.65
N VAL A 15 1.40 -10.23 -0.58
CA VAL A 15 1.29 -8.88 -0.01
C VAL A 15 1.68 -7.78 -1.02
N THR A 16 2.63 -8.07 -1.92
CA THR A 16 3.03 -7.15 -2.99
C THR A 16 1.90 -7.02 -4.01
N LYS A 17 1.23 -8.13 -4.36
CA LYS A 17 0.10 -8.12 -5.31
C LYS A 17 -1.06 -7.27 -4.76
N VAL A 18 -1.37 -7.42 -3.48
CA VAL A 18 -2.39 -6.62 -2.78
C VAL A 18 -2.01 -5.14 -2.76
N ALA A 19 -0.76 -4.81 -2.43
CA ALA A 19 -0.29 -3.43 -2.42
C ALA A 19 -0.42 -2.76 -3.80
N GLU A 20 -0.02 -3.44 -4.88
CA GLU A 20 -0.19 -2.92 -6.24
C GLU A 20 -1.67 -2.72 -6.62
N ALA A 21 -2.56 -3.64 -6.22
CA ALA A 21 -4.00 -3.48 -6.46
C ALA A 21 -4.59 -2.29 -5.69
N LEU A 22 -4.14 -2.03 -4.46
CA LEU A 22 -4.57 -0.88 -3.68
C LEU A 22 -4.08 0.44 -4.28
N LYS A 23 -2.84 0.50 -4.79
CA LYS A 23 -2.33 1.66 -5.52
C LYS A 23 -3.14 1.95 -6.78
N ALA A 24 -3.48 0.91 -7.55
CA ALA A 24 -4.29 1.05 -8.76
C ALA A 24 -5.68 1.64 -8.47
N ARG A 25 -6.18 1.47 -7.24
CA ARG A 25 -7.45 2.04 -6.75
C ARG A 25 -7.30 3.40 -6.06
N GLY A 26 -6.08 3.96 -6.02
CA GLY A 26 -5.77 5.21 -5.34
C GLY A 26 -5.84 5.13 -3.81
N LEU A 27 -5.88 3.91 -3.24
CA LEU A 27 -5.97 3.68 -1.80
C LEU A 27 -4.59 3.65 -1.12
N LEU A 28 -3.52 3.49 -1.91
CA LEU A 28 -2.15 3.64 -1.45
C LEU A 28 -1.40 4.66 -2.31
N PRO A 29 -0.42 5.40 -1.74
CA PRO A 29 0.46 6.27 -2.52
C PRO A 29 1.19 5.49 -3.60
N ALA A 30 1.32 6.07 -4.81
CA ALA A 30 1.97 5.41 -5.94
C ALA A 30 3.43 5.01 -5.67
N GLY A 31 4.12 5.77 -4.80
CA GLY A 31 5.50 5.51 -4.39
C GLY A 31 5.66 4.56 -3.20
N GLU A 32 4.58 4.07 -2.59
CA GLU A 32 4.65 3.15 -1.44
C GLU A 32 5.21 1.79 -1.90
N VAL A 33 6.10 1.15 -1.14
CA VAL A 33 6.72 -0.12 -1.56
C VAL A 33 6.58 -1.15 -0.45
N ILE A 34 5.86 -2.23 -0.73
CA ILE A 34 5.51 -3.25 0.26
C ILE A 34 5.86 -4.63 -0.29
N TYR A 35 6.83 -5.29 0.34
CA TYR A 35 7.26 -6.65 0.04
C TYR A 35 7.05 -7.60 1.21
N THR A 36 6.74 -7.09 2.41
CA THR A 36 6.51 -7.87 3.63
C THR A 36 5.20 -7.49 4.30
N LEU A 37 4.69 -8.38 5.17
CA LEU A 37 3.49 -8.12 5.94
C LEU A 37 3.67 -6.95 6.92
N ALA A 38 4.82 -6.87 7.61
CA ALA A 38 5.12 -5.77 8.54
C ALA A 38 5.08 -4.40 7.84
N GLN A 39 5.61 -4.30 6.62
CA GLN A 39 5.52 -3.07 5.82
C GLN A 39 4.08 -2.71 5.48
N ALA A 40 3.22 -3.70 5.25
CA ALA A 40 1.80 -3.48 4.99
C ALA A 40 1.08 -2.98 6.25
N GLU A 41 1.36 -3.57 7.41
CA GLU A 41 0.82 -3.13 8.70
C GLU A 41 1.19 -1.67 8.99
N ASP A 42 2.46 -1.31 8.81
CA ASP A 42 2.93 0.07 8.99
C ASP A 42 2.25 1.04 8.02
N ALA A 43 2.09 0.65 6.75
CA ALA A 43 1.43 1.48 5.75
C ALA A 43 -0.05 1.72 6.08
N VAL A 44 -0.76 0.68 6.54
CA VAL A 44 -2.16 0.79 6.97
C VAL A 44 -2.28 1.66 8.23
N ALA A 45 -1.39 1.48 9.22
CA ALA A 45 -1.38 2.30 10.42
C ALA A 45 -1.16 3.78 10.09
N ARG A 46 -0.22 4.11 9.19
CA ARG A 46 0.01 5.49 8.71
C ARG A 46 -1.21 6.07 8.01
N LEU A 47 -1.89 5.30 7.16
CA LEU A 47 -3.11 5.74 6.47
C LEU A 47 -4.24 6.04 7.45
N LEU A 48 -4.46 5.15 8.43
CA LEU A 48 -5.47 5.34 9.46
C LEU A 48 -5.18 6.58 10.31
N ALA A 49 -3.93 6.80 10.71
CA ALA A 49 -3.54 8.00 11.46
C ALA A 49 -3.77 9.30 10.67
N GLN A 50 -3.45 9.31 9.36
CA GLN A 50 -3.72 10.46 8.49
C GLN A 50 -5.21 10.76 8.36
N ARG A 51 -6.04 9.71 8.25
CA ARG A 51 -7.50 9.86 8.16
C ARG A 51 -8.10 10.39 9.46
N SER A 52 -7.69 9.85 10.61
CA SER A 52 -8.14 10.33 11.92
C SER A 52 -7.70 11.77 12.19
N GLY A 53 -6.53 12.19 11.68
CA GLY A 53 -6.08 13.58 11.74
C GLY A 53 -6.87 14.54 10.84
N ALA A 54 -7.32 14.07 9.68
CA ALA A 54 -8.12 14.87 8.73
C ALA A 54 -9.56 15.13 9.22
N GLU A 55 -10.14 14.21 10.02
CA GLU A 55 -11.47 14.39 10.61
C GLU A 55 -11.48 15.39 11.80
N GLY A 56 -10.31 15.78 12.31
CA GLY A 56 -10.17 16.69 13.46
C GLY A 56 -10.02 18.19 13.15
N THR A 57 -9.97 18.61 11.87
CA THR A 57 -9.71 20.01 11.47
C THR A 57 -10.90 20.73 10.83
N GLY A 58 -12.11 20.15 10.91
CA GLY A 58 -13.35 20.69 10.35
C GLY A 58 -14.34 21.29 11.36
N ALA A 59 -13.89 21.79 12.52
CA ALA A 59 -14.74 22.49 13.48
C ALA A 59 -14.00 23.71 14.05
N ALA A 60 -14.08 24.82 13.33
CA ALA A 60 -13.76 26.16 13.81
C ALA A 60 -14.94 27.09 13.46
#